data_AF-I3SKJ5-F1
#
_entry.id   AF-I3SKJ5-F1
#
_cell.length_a   1.000
_cell.length_b   1.000
_cell.length_c   1.000
_cell.angle_alpha   90.00
_cell.angle_beta   90.00
_cell.angle_gamma   90.00
#
_symmetry.space_group_name_H-M   'P 1'
#
loop_
_entity.id
_entity.type
_entity.pdbx_description
1 polymer ?
#
loop_
_entity_poly.entity_id
_entity_poly.type
_entity_poly.pdbx_seq_one_letter_code
_entity_poly.pdbx_strand_id
1 'polypeptide(L)'
;MVNATLMNIADNPTNVQLPGMYNKEDNPRVPIVVTGNDSSTLYAPLIRDGRMEKFYWAPTREDRIGVCKGIFQTDNVSEEAVVTIVDTFPGQSIDFFGALRARVYDDEVRKWISGVGVDLIGKKLVNSKEGPPVFEQPKMTLEKLLEYGNMLVQEQENVERVQLADKYLNEAALGNANDDAIKRGTF
;
A
#
# COMPACT_ATOMS: atom_id res chain seq x y z
N MET A 1 15.35 -18.02 -13.49
CA MET A 1 16.79 -17.65 -13.38
C MET A 1 17.13 -17.18 -11.97
N VAL A 2 16.37 -16.25 -11.37
CA VAL A 2 16.63 -15.69 -10.02
C VAL A 2 16.59 -16.74 -8.88
N ASN A 3 15.67 -17.71 -8.95
CA ASN A 3 15.51 -18.71 -7.88
C ASN A 3 16.73 -19.62 -7.69
N ALA A 4 17.46 -19.93 -8.78
CA ALA A 4 18.65 -20.77 -8.72
C ALA A 4 19.82 -20.05 -8.03
N THR A 5 19.95 -18.75 -8.27
CA THR A 5 20.96 -17.91 -7.61
C THR A 5 20.69 -17.80 -6.11
N LEU A 6 19.42 -17.60 -5.71
CA LEU A 6 19.05 -17.56 -4.29
C LEU A 6 19.35 -18.87 -3.55
N MET A 7 19.19 -20.03 -4.19
CA MET A 7 19.59 -21.30 -3.58
C MET A 7 21.09 -21.38 -3.35
N ASN A 8 21.88 -20.99 -4.35
CA ASN A 8 23.33 -21.08 -4.25
C ASN A 8 23.86 -20.19 -3.12
N ILE A 9 23.29 -18.98 -2.98
CA ILE A 9 23.64 -18.06 -1.89
C ILE A 9 23.17 -18.61 -0.53
N ALA A 10 22.00 -19.26 -0.48
CA ALA A 10 21.50 -19.88 0.76
C ALA A 10 22.35 -21.07 1.21
N ASP A 11 22.86 -21.87 0.27
CA ASP A 11 23.72 -23.03 0.54
C ASP A 11 25.16 -22.62 0.91
N ASN A 12 25.72 -21.63 0.22
CA ASN A 12 27.12 -21.19 0.39
C ASN A 12 27.22 -19.67 0.63
N PRO A 13 26.79 -19.16 1.80
CA PRO A 13 26.67 -17.73 2.03
C PRO A 13 28.01 -16.98 2.08
N THR A 14 29.12 -17.68 2.31
CA THR A 14 30.47 -17.10 2.35
C THR A 14 31.22 -17.23 1.02
N ASN A 15 30.70 -18.01 0.05
CA ASN A 15 31.37 -18.23 -1.23
C ASN A 15 30.45 -17.87 -2.39
N VAL A 16 30.38 -16.57 -2.67
CA VAL A 16 29.58 -15.99 -3.75
C VAL A 16 30.52 -15.20 -4.67
N GLN A 17 30.58 -15.59 -5.94
CA GLN A 17 31.53 -15.04 -6.91
C GLN A 17 30.83 -14.55 -8.18
N LEU A 18 31.43 -13.54 -8.81
CA LEU A 18 30.97 -13.06 -10.11
C LEU A 18 31.66 -13.85 -11.22
N PRO A 19 31.00 -14.06 -12.38
CA PRO A 19 31.62 -14.72 -13.52
C PRO A 19 32.93 -14.03 -13.92
N GLY A 20 34.03 -14.77 -13.96
CA GLY A 20 35.36 -14.25 -14.31
C GLY A 20 36.19 -13.68 -13.15
N MET A 21 35.65 -13.63 -11.93
CA MET A 21 36.33 -13.14 -10.73
C MET A 21 36.39 -14.24 -9.67
N TYR A 22 37.50 -14.97 -9.61
CA TYR A 22 37.72 -16.05 -8.64
C TYR A 22 38.65 -15.58 -7.52
N ASN A 23 38.08 -15.21 -6.36
CA ASN A 23 38.85 -14.91 -5.15
C ASN A 23 38.75 -16.09 -4.16
N LYS A 24 39.81 -16.39 -3.42
CA LYS A 24 39.83 -17.47 -2.41
C LYS A 24 39.46 -16.99 -1.01
N GLU A 25 39.22 -15.71 -0.84
CA GLU A 25 38.81 -15.13 0.44
C GLU A 25 37.32 -15.38 0.69
N ASP A 26 36.98 -15.72 1.94
CA ASP A 26 35.60 -15.91 2.37
C ASP A 26 34.88 -14.54 2.49
N ASN A 27 33.69 -14.45 1.91
CA ASN A 27 32.82 -13.29 2.06
C ASN A 27 32.12 -13.28 3.44
N PRO A 28 31.82 -12.10 3.99
CA PRO A 28 30.97 -12.00 5.18
C PRO A 28 29.56 -12.50 4.87
N ARG A 29 28.98 -13.23 5.83
CA ARG A 29 27.59 -13.71 5.73
C ARG A 29 26.61 -12.55 5.88
N VAL A 30 25.69 -12.41 4.93
CA VAL A 30 24.65 -11.35 4.92
C VAL A 30 23.26 -11.97 5.06
N PRO A 31 22.44 -11.55 6.05
CA PRO A 31 21.05 -11.97 6.13
C PRO A 31 20.21 -11.31 5.03
N ILE A 32 19.28 -12.07 4.43
CA ILE A 32 18.36 -11.57 3.40
C ILE A 32 16.95 -11.58 3.97
N VAL A 33 16.27 -10.43 3.93
CA VAL A 33 14.85 -10.31 4.31
C VAL A 33 14.03 -10.09 3.05
N VAL A 34 12.98 -10.89 2.87
CA VAL A 34 12.08 -10.82 1.71
C VAL A 34 10.65 -10.64 2.23
N THR A 35 9.92 -9.70 1.64
CA THR A 35 8.49 -9.48 1.89
C THR A 35 7.68 -9.84 0.65
N GLY A 36 6.47 -10.36 0.85
CA GLY A 36 5.59 -10.74 -0.25
C GLY A 36 4.20 -11.15 0.24
N ASN A 37 3.21 -11.07 -0.64
CA ASN A 37 1.81 -11.34 -0.29
C ASN A 37 1.54 -12.85 -0.15
N ASP A 38 2.02 -13.63 -1.13
CA ASP A 38 1.92 -15.08 -1.11
C ASP A 38 3.21 -15.72 -1.61
N SER A 39 3.84 -16.50 -0.72
CA SER A 39 5.07 -17.23 -0.99
C SER A 39 4.82 -18.69 -1.42
N SER A 40 3.59 -19.03 -1.82
CA SER A 40 3.22 -20.35 -2.33
C SER A 40 3.75 -20.59 -3.76
N THR A 41 3.86 -19.53 -4.56
CA THR A 41 4.34 -19.59 -5.95
C THR A 41 5.87 -19.59 -6.05
N LEU A 42 6.57 -19.35 -4.94
CA LEU A 42 8.02 -19.47 -4.84
C LEU A 42 8.44 -20.94 -5.05
N TYR A 43 9.55 -21.12 -5.75
CA TYR A 43 10.02 -22.44 -6.14
C TYR A 43 10.32 -23.32 -4.91
N ALA A 44 9.63 -24.45 -4.79
CA ALA A 44 9.54 -25.24 -3.56
C ALA A 44 10.89 -25.61 -2.90
N PRO A 45 11.98 -25.88 -3.65
CA PRO A 45 13.31 -26.08 -3.07
C PRO A 45 13.95 -24.90 -2.33
N LEU A 46 13.47 -23.66 -2.49
CA LEU A 46 13.88 -22.51 -1.67
C LEU A 46 13.16 -22.49 -0.31
N ILE A 47 11.95 -23.04 -0.27
CA ILE A 47 11.04 -23.04 0.89
C ILE A 47 11.34 -24.23 1.82
N ARG A 48 12.23 -25.14 1.43
CA ARG A 48 12.62 -26.26 2.28
C ARG A 48 13.33 -25.77 3.54
N ASP A 49 13.11 -26.52 4.60
CA ASP A 49 13.69 -26.29 5.92
C ASP A 49 15.22 -26.16 5.83
N GLY A 50 15.78 -25.14 6.48
CA GLY A 50 17.23 -24.82 6.50
C GLY A 50 17.72 -23.73 5.54
N ARG A 51 16.91 -23.25 4.57
CA ARG A 51 17.31 -22.18 3.62
C ARG A 51 16.53 -20.89 3.76
N MET A 52 15.25 -21.00 4.09
CA MET A 52 14.34 -19.88 4.23
C MET A 52 13.43 -20.14 5.42
N GLU A 53 13.32 -19.18 6.33
CA GLU A 53 12.32 -19.17 7.38
C GLU A 53 11.09 -18.41 6.89
N LYS A 54 9.90 -19.01 7.05
CA LYS A 54 8.63 -18.36 6.71
C LYS A 54 8.00 -17.80 7.97
N PHE A 55 7.79 -16.49 7.98
CA PHE A 55 7.06 -15.80 9.03
C PHE A 55 5.75 -15.24 8.47
N TYR A 56 4.63 -15.79 8.93
CA TYR A 56 3.31 -15.24 8.62
C TYR A 56 2.95 -14.22 9.69
N TRP A 57 2.74 -12.98 9.25
CA TRP A 57 2.33 -11.90 10.12
C TRP A 57 0.92 -11.43 9.77
N ALA A 58 0.01 -11.59 10.71
CA ALA A 58 -1.32 -10.99 10.67
C ALA A 58 -1.44 -10.09 11.91
N PRO A 59 -1.62 -8.77 11.75
CA PRO A 59 -1.60 -7.85 12.87
C PRO A 59 -2.76 -8.13 13.83
N THR A 60 -2.46 -8.23 15.12
CA THR A 60 -3.47 -8.30 16.17
C THR A 60 -4.16 -6.94 16.35
N ARG A 61 -5.26 -6.90 17.10
CA ARG A 61 -5.91 -5.63 17.47
C ARG A 61 -4.93 -4.68 18.18
N GLU A 62 -4.09 -5.21 19.07
CA GLU A 62 -3.11 -4.41 19.81
C GLU A 62 -2.03 -3.85 18.87
N ASP A 63 -1.54 -4.67 17.92
CA ASP A 63 -0.59 -4.20 16.89
C ASP A 63 -1.19 -3.06 16.06
N ARG A 64 -2.46 -3.20 15.65
CA ARG A 64 -3.15 -2.17 14.87
C ARG A 64 -3.27 -0.87 15.65
N ILE A 65 -3.66 -0.93 16.92
CA ILE A 65 -3.73 0.24 17.79
C ILE A 65 -2.34 0.87 17.95
N GLY A 66 -1.32 0.05 18.21
CA GLY A 66 0.07 0.52 18.36
C GLY A 66 0.59 1.25 17.12
N VAL A 67 0.37 0.68 15.94
CA VAL A 67 0.78 1.33 14.68
C VAL A 67 -0.04 2.59 14.42
N CYS A 68 -1.35 2.58 14.67
CA CYS A 68 -2.18 3.78 14.52
C CYS A 68 -1.77 4.91 15.46
N LYS A 69 -1.39 4.60 16.70
CA LYS A 69 -0.81 5.59 17.63
C LYS A 69 0.44 6.24 17.03
N GLY A 70 1.31 5.46 16.37
CA GLY A 70 2.47 5.97 15.66
C GLY A 70 2.11 6.90 14.48
N ILE A 71 1.07 6.56 13.72
CA ILE A 71 0.58 7.37 12.59
C ILE A 71 0.11 8.75 13.06
N PHE A 72 -0.65 8.81 14.17
CA PHE A 72 -1.23 10.05 14.68
C PHE A 72 -0.38 10.74 15.77
N GLN A 73 0.85 10.27 16.01
CA GLN A 73 1.71 10.76 17.10
C GLN A 73 1.96 12.27 17.01
N THR A 74 2.13 12.80 15.80
CA THR A 74 2.40 14.23 15.59
C THR A 74 1.15 15.11 15.65
N ASP A 75 -0.05 14.52 15.59
CA ASP A 75 -1.31 15.26 15.46
C ASP A 75 -2.05 15.40 16.80
N ASN A 76 -1.43 14.97 17.90
CA ASN A 76 -1.94 15.08 19.28
C ASN A 76 -3.36 14.51 19.46
N VAL A 77 -3.65 13.40 18.79
CA VAL A 77 -4.90 12.65 18.96
C VAL A 77 -4.83 11.84 20.25
N SER A 78 -5.93 11.84 21.04
CA SER A 78 -5.96 11.07 22.28
C SER A 78 -5.91 9.56 22.02
N GLU A 79 -5.33 8.80 22.94
CA GLU A 79 -5.23 7.34 22.75
C GLU A 79 -6.61 6.69 22.65
N GLU A 80 -7.59 7.19 23.40
CA GLU A 80 -8.97 6.72 23.39
C GLU A 80 -9.62 6.94 22.02
N ALA A 81 -9.33 8.07 21.37
CA ALA A 81 -9.81 8.36 20.02
C ALA A 81 -9.19 7.40 18.99
N VAL A 82 -7.88 7.12 19.10
CA VAL A 82 -7.22 6.13 18.22
C VAL A 82 -7.84 4.74 18.39
N VAL A 83 -8.05 4.29 19.63
CA VAL A 83 -8.70 3.00 19.92
C VAL A 83 -10.09 2.94 19.28
N THR A 84 -10.89 4.00 19.48
CA THR A 84 -12.25 4.10 18.92
C THR A 84 -12.25 4.02 17.39
N ILE A 85 -11.32 4.70 16.73
CA ILE A 85 -11.19 4.70 15.27
C ILE A 85 -10.81 3.31 14.75
N VAL A 86 -9.84 2.64 15.39
CA VAL A 86 -9.43 1.28 15.00
C VAL A 86 -10.56 0.27 15.18
N ASP A 87 -11.33 0.39 16.28
CA ASP A 87 -12.48 -0.47 16.54
C ASP A 87 -13.66 -0.21 15.61
N THR A 88 -13.82 1.03 15.13
CA THR A 88 -14.88 1.39 14.17
C THR A 88 -14.61 0.81 12.77
N PHE A 89 -13.34 0.64 12.39
CA PHE A 89 -12.94 0.15 11.07
C PHE A 89 -12.16 -1.18 11.17
N PRO A 90 -12.78 -2.28 11.66
CA PRO A 90 -12.07 -3.52 11.95
C PRO A 90 -11.57 -4.26 10.69
N GLY A 91 -12.23 -4.09 9.54
CA GLY A 91 -11.85 -4.73 8.27
C GLY A 91 -10.76 -4.00 7.48
N GLN A 92 -10.36 -2.81 7.91
CA GLN A 92 -9.42 -1.96 7.19
C GLN A 92 -7.96 -2.29 7.53
N SER A 93 -7.11 -2.32 6.51
CA SER A 93 -5.66 -2.47 6.66
C SER A 93 -5.02 -1.25 7.32
N ILE A 94 -3.76 -1.37 7.76
CA ILE A 94 -3.09 -0.30 8.52
C ILE A 94 -2.85 0.97 7.66
N ASP A 95 -2.62 0.78 6.37
CA ASP A 95 -2.47 1.86 5.39
C ASP A 95 -3.71 2.76 5.27
N PHE A 96 -4.91 2.23 5.53
CA PHE A 96 -6.16 3.00 5.60
C PHE A 96 -6.05 4.17 6.58
N PHE A 97 -5.46 3.97 7.76
CA PHE A 97 -5.34 5.03 8.76
C PHE A 97 -4.30 6.10 8.34
N GLY A 98 -3.28 5.70 7.57
CA GLY A 98 -2.36 6.64 6.92
C GLY A 98 -3.07 7.47 5.84
N ALA A 99 -3.90 6.83 5.02
CA ALA A 99 -4.73 7.51 4.02
C ALA A 99 -5.76 8.45 4.67
N LEU A 100 -6.37 8.04 5.79
CA LEU A 100 -7.28 8.85 6.58
C LEU A 100 -6.60 10.13 7.07
N ARG A 101 -5.40 10.00 7.66
CA ARG A 101 -4.59 11.14 8.07
C ARG A 101 -4.29 12.07 6.89
N ALA A 102 -3.82 11.51 5.77
CA ALA A 102 -3.49 12.27 4.57
C ALA A 102 -4.70 13.05 4.02
N ARG A 103 -5.89 12.44 3.99
CA ARG A 103 -7.10 13.11 3.49
C ARG A 103 -7.48 14.35 4.27
N VAL A 104 -7.24 14.37 5.58
CA VAL A 104 -7.49 15.57 6.39
C VAL A 104 -6.52 16.70 6.03
N TYR A 105 -5.25 16.38 5.79
CA TYR A 105 -4.26 17.36 5.30
C TYR A 105 -4.60 17.84 3.88
N ASP A 106 -5.01 16.93 3.00
CA ASP A 106 -5.41 17.25 1.62
C ASP A 106 -6.56 18.26 1.58
N ASP A 107 -7.52 18.15 2.51
CA ASP A 107 -8.64 19.08 2.58
C ASP A 107 -8.19 20.50 3.00
N GLU A 108 -7.23 20.62 3.91
CA GLU A 108 -6.67 21.94 4.27
C GLU A 108 -5.87 22.55 3.10
N VAL A 109 -5.11 21.73 2.38
CA VAL A 109 -4.41 22.18 1.17
C VAL A 109 -5.43 22.60 0.11
N ARG A 110 -6.53 21.86 -0.07
CA ARG A 110 -7.61 22.21 -0.99
C ARG A 110 -8.29 23.54 -0.62
N LYS A 111 -8.53 23.80 0.67
CA LYS A 111 -9.04 25.09 1.14
C LYS A 111 -8.08 26.23 0.82
N TRP A 112 -6.78 26.02 1.02
CA TRP A 112 -5.76 27.02 0.67
C TRP A 112 -5.70 27.30 -0.83
N ILE A 113 -5.70 26.26 -1.67
CA ILE A 113 -5.76 26.36 -3.14
C ILE A 113 -6.97 27.20 -3.55
N SER A 114 -8.13 26.91 -2.95
CA SER A 114 -9.39 27.60 -3.26
C SER A 114 -9.38 29.06 -2.81
N GLY A 115 -8.73 29.38 -1.69
CA GLY A 115 -8.58 30.75 -1.17
C GLY A 115 -7.56 31.60 -1.93
N VAL A 116 -6.48 30.99 -2.44
CA VAL A 116 -5.45 31.70 -3.24
C VAL A 116 -5.89 31.88 -4.69
N GLY A 117 -6.63 30.92 -5.23
CA GLY A 117 -7.00 30.85 -6.64
C GLY A 117 -5.93 30.13 -7.46
N VAL A 118 -6.37 29.25 -8.37
CA VAL A 118 -5.52 28.30 -9.11
C VAL A 118 -4.42 29.01 -9.90
N ASP A 119 -4.71 30.18 -10.47
CA ASP A 119 -3.78 30.96 -11.29
C ASP A 119 -2.58 31.52 -10.52
N LEU A 120 -2.72 31.71 -9.19
CA LEU A 120 -1.72 32.37 -8.35
C LEU A 120 -0.85 31.40 -7.54
N ILE A 121 -1.15 30.11 -7.55
CA ILE A 121 -0.45 29.08 -6.75
C ILE A 121 1.02 29.01 -7.12
N GLY A 122 1.36 28.95 -8.41
CA GLY A 122 2.75 28.83 -8.86
C GLY A 122 3.63 30.00 -8.41
N LYS A 123 3.07 31.21 -8.34
CA LYS A 123 3.76 32.40 -7.85
C LYS A 123 4.01 32.35 -6.34
N LYS A 124 3.06 31.84 -5.56
CA LYS A 124 3.18 31.72 -4.09
C LYS A 124 3.97 30.50 -3.62
N LEU A 125 4.00 29.43 -4.41
CA LEU A 125 4.62 28.16 -4.01
C LEU A 125 6.07 28.03 -4.48
N VAL A 126 6.35 28.36 -5.75
CA VAL A 126 7.66 28.12 -6.38
C VAL A 126 8.44 29.41 -6.60
N ASN A 127 7.77 30.46 -7.10
CA ASN A 127 8.41 31.73 -7.44
C ASN A 127 8.24 32.81 -6.34
N SER A 128 8.10 32.38 -5.09
CA SER A 128 7.92 33.26 -3.93
C SER A 128 9.26 33.69 -3.34
N LYS A 129 9.39 34.98 -3.01
CA LYS A 129 10.56 35.51 -2.26
C LYS A 129 10.49 35.18 -0.77
N GLU A 130 9.31 34.84 -0.26
CA GLU A 130 9.03 34.54 1.15
C GLU A 130 9.15 33.03 1.46
N GLY A 131 9.46 32.20 0.46
CA GLY A 131 9.52 30.74 0.55
C GLY A 131 8.15 30.07 0.41
N PRO A 132 8.09 28.72 0.49
CA PRO A 132 6.84 27.97 0.45
C PRO A 132 5.94 28.28 1.66
N PRO A 133 4.61 28.27 1.50
CA PRO A 133 3.69 28.45 2.62
C PRO A 133 3.87 27.32 3.63
N VAL A 134 4.03 27.69 4.91
CA VAL A 134 4.02 26.76 6.04
C VAL A 134 2.58 26.58 6.49
N PHE A 135 2.11 25.34 6.51
CA PHE A 135 0.76 25.00 6.96
C PHE A 135 0.75 24.69 8.45
N GLU A 136 -0.25 25.21 9.16
CA GLU A 136 -0.55 24.75 10.51
C GLU A 136 -1.15 23.35 10.46
N GLN A 137 -0.78 22.52 11.44
CA GLN A 137 -1.31 21.16 11.53
C GLN A 137 -2.83 21.23 11.81
N PRO A 138 -3.66 20.53 11.01
CA PRO A 138 -5.09 20.48 11.26
C PRO A 138 -5.40 19.79 12.58
N LYS A 139 -6.42 20.27 13.27
CA LYS A 139 -6.97 19.58 14.45
C LYS A 139 -7.66 18.29 14.02
N MET A 140 -7.07 17.16 14.42
CA MET A 140 -7.57 15.81 14.15
C MET A 140 -8.57 15.38 15.23
N THR A 141 -9.77 15.98 15.24
CA THR A 141 -10.82 15.56 16.19
C THR A 141 -11.38 14.19 15.82
N LEU A 142 -11.90 13.46 16.80
CA LEU A 142 -12.49 12.13 16.58
C LEU A 142 -13.63 12.18 15.55
N GLU A 143 -14.49 13.20 15.61
CA GLU A 143 -15.61 13.34 14.69
C GLU A 143 -15.12 13.50 13.24
N LYS A 144 -14.10 14.35 13.03
CA LYS A 144 -13.50 14.56 11.70
C LYS A 144 -12.91 13.24 11.18
N LEU A 145 -12.18 12.52 12.02
CA LEU A 145 -11.57 11.23 11.63
C LEU A 145 -12.63 10.16 11.30
N LEU A 146 -13.74 10.13 12.02
CA LEU A 146 -14.85 9.22 11.72
C LEU A 146 -15.57 9.59 10.42
N GLU A 147 -15.80 10.89 10.17
CA GLU A 147 -16.41 11.39 8.94
C GLU A 147 -15.57 11.00 7.71
N TYR A 148 -14.27 11.34 7.73
CA TYR A 148 -13.36 10.99 6.64
C TYR A 148 -13.16 9.48 6.51
N GLY A 149 -13.18 8.75 7.62
CA GLY A 149 -13.09 7.29 7.62
C GLY A 149 -14.26 6.66 6.86
N ASN A 150 -15.49 7.07 7.18
CA ASN A 150 -16.68 6.58 6.48
C ASN A 150 -16.68 6.97 4.99
N MET A 151 -16.25 8.19 4.68
CA MET A 151 -16.11 8.64 3.28
C MET A 151 -15.13 7.75 2.50
N LEU A 152 -13.98 7.41 3.09
CA LEU A 152 -12.99 6.53 2.45
C LEU A 152 -13.51 5.11 2.25
N VAL A 153 -14.24 4.56 3.22
CA VAL A 153 -14.88 3.24 3.08
C VAL A 153 -15.89 3.26 1.93
N GLN A 154 -16.73 4.30 1.87
CA GLN A 154 -17.70 4.47 0.79
C GLN A 154 -17.03 4.62 -0.59
N GLU A 155 -15.89 5.34 -0.67
CA GLU A 155 -15.08 5.41 -1.89
C GLU A 155 -14.57 4.03 -2.31
N GLN A 156 -14.06 3.22 -1.38
CA GLN A 156 -13.62 1.85 -1.65
C GLN A 156 -14.75 0.96 -2.17
N GLU A 157 -15.90 0.94 -1.49
CA GLU A 157 -17.08 0.17 -1.89
C GLU A 157 -17.58 0.58 -3.28
N ASN A 158 -17.53 1.88 -3.59
CA ASN A 158 -17.91 2.37 -4.91
C ASN A 158 -16.97 1.89 -6.01
N VAL A 159 -15.65 1.88 -5.77
CA VAL A 159 -14.67 1.36 -6.73
C VAL A 159 -14.91 -0.13 -6.98
N GLU A 160 -15.11 -0.91 -5.93
CA GLU A 160 -15.44 -2.34 -6.05
C GLU A 160 -16.73 -2.56 -6.86
N ARG A 161 -17.77 -1.77 -6.58
CA ARG A 161 -19.05 -1.85 -7.31
C ARG A 161 -18.89 -1.53 -8.79
N VAL A 162 -18.12 -0.49 -9.13
CA VAL A 162 -17.86 -0.09 -10.52
C VAL A 162 -17.07 -1.18 -11.25
N GLN A 163 -16.01 -1.70 -10.64
CA GLN A 163 -15.22 -2.80 -11.21
C GLN A 163 -16.07 -4.05 -11.44
N LEU A 164 -16.95 -4.38 -10.49
CA LEU A 164 -17.87 -5.50 -10.62
C LEU A 164 -18.86 -5.29 -11.78
N ALA A 165 -19.46 -4.11 -11.88
CA ALA A 165 -20.38 -3.76 -12.96
C ALA A 165 -19.69 -3.82 -14.33
N ASP A 166 -18.48 -3.26 -14.46
CA ASP A 166 -17.69 -3.31 -15.68
C ASP A 166 -17.36 -4.75 -16.09
N LYS A 167 -17.04 -5.62 -15.11
CA LYS A 167 -16.81 -7.04 -15.38
C LYS A 167 -18.06 -7.72 -15.94
N TYR A 168 -19.23 -7.51 -15.33
CA TYR A 168 -20.49 -8.07 -15.83
C TYR A 168 -20.86 -7.54 -17.22
N LEU A 169 -20.66 -6.25 -17.48
CA LEU A 169 -20.96 -5.66 -18.78
C LEU A 169 -20.00 -6.14 -19.87
N ASN A 170 -18.71 -6.30 -19.56
CA ASN A 170 -17.73 -6.86 -20.49
C ASN A 170 -17.98 -8.34 -20.77
N GLU A 171 -18.32 -9.14 -19.74
CA GLU A 171 -18.72 -10.55 -19.91
C GLU A 171 -20.04 -10.67 -20.69
N ALA A 172 -21.00 -9.75 -20.50
CA ALA A 172 -22.24 -9.71 -21.29
C ALA A 172 -22.02 -9.24 -22.74
N ALA A 173 -21.10 -8.29 -22.97
CA ALA A 173 -20.77 -7.78 -24.31
C ALA A 173 -19.94 -8.78 -25.13
N LEU A 174 -19.07 -9.56 -24.48
CA LEU A 174 -18.33 -10.67 -25.10
C LEU A 174 -19.15 -11.97 -25.17
N GLY A 175 -20.27 -12.04 -24.45
CA GLY A 175 -21.01 -13.26 -24.17
C GLY A 175 -22.00 -13.76 -25.22
N ASN A 176 -22.13 -13.15 -26.41
CA ASN A 176 -23.01 -13.68 -27.49
C ASN A 176 -22.73 -13.20 -28.93
N ALA A 177 -21.68 -12.42 -29.21
CA ALA A 177 -21.44 -11.92 -30.57
C ALA A 177 -20.56 -12.85 -31.44
N ASN A 178 -19.56 -13.53 -30.84
CA ASN A 178 -18.61 -14.35 -31.61
C ASN A 178 -18.96 -15.85 -31.66
N ASP A 179 -19.60 -16.39 -30.62
CA ASP A 179 -19.95 -17.82 -30.59
C ASP A 179 -21.08 -18.17 -31.56
N ASP A 180 -21.98 -17.22 -31.86
CA ASP A 180 -23.11 -17.42 -32.76
C ASP A 180 -22.70 -17.25 -34.24
N ALA A 181 -21.73 -16.37 -34.54
CA ALA A 181 -21.17 -16.21 -35.89
C ALA A 181 -20.35 -17.43 -36.33
N ILE A 182 -19.57 -18.01 -35.42
CA ILE A 182 -18.76 -19.21 -35.70
C ILE A 182 -19.65 -20.47 -35.80
N LYS A 183 -20.72 -20.58 -35.01
CA LYS A 183 -21.68 -21.69 -35.10
C LYS A 183 -22.60 -21.64 -36.32
N ARG A 184 -22.89 -20.46 -36.87
CA ARG A 184 -23.80 -20.29 -38.03
C ARG A 184 -23.13 -20.40 -39.39
N GLY A 185 -21.81 -20.60 -39.45
CA GLY A 185 -21.11 -20.97 -40.70
C GLY A 185 -21.25 -19.96 -41.84
N THR A 186 -21.50 -18.70 -41.54
CA THR A 186 -21.48 -17.61 -42.53
C THR A 186 -20.11 -16.95 -42.52
N PHE A 187 -19.15 -17.58 -43.21
CA PHE A 187 -17.95 -16.95 -43.73
C PHE A 187 -17.89 -17.18 -45.24
#